data_AF-A0A838S7U5-F1
#
_entry.id   AF-A0A838S7U5-F1
#
_cell.length_a   1.000
_cell.length_b   1.000
_cell.length_c   1.000
_cell.angle_alpha   90.00
_cell.angle_beta   90.00
_cell.angle_gamma   90.00
#
_symmetry.space_group_name_H-M   'P 1'
#
loop_
_entity.id
_entity.type
_entity.pdbx_description
1 polymer ?
#
loop_
_entity_poly.entity_id
_entity_poly.type
_entity_poly.pdbx_seq_one_letter_code
_entity_poly.pdbx_strand_id
1 'polypeptide(L)'
;YNRLVARGSMKRLVTEEEVRAAVTTPPEDTRAYFRGRCLERYPAEVAAASWDSVIFDLGRESLVRIPTLEPLRGTRQHVGKLLDASRTARELVEALTRS
;
A
#
# COMPACT_ATOMS: atom_id res chain seq x y z
N TYR A 1 -25.89 -16.10 7.48
CA TYR A 1 -25.00 -15.88 6.31
C TYR A 1 -23.93 -16.96 6.19
N ASN A 2 -22.87 -17.00 7.03
CA ASN A 2 -21.73 -17.95 6.87
C ASN A 2 -22.10 -19.43 6.70
N ARG A 3 -23.09 -19.94 7.44
CA ARG A 3 -23.58 -21.33 7.28
C ARG A 3 -24.17 -21.61 5.90
N LEU A 4 -24.80 -20.62 5.27
CA LEU A 4 -25.38 -20.74 3.91
C LEU A 4 -24.28 -20.78 2.85
N VAL A 5 -23.22 -19.99 3.07
CA VAL A 5 -22.03 -19.96 2.22
C VAL A 5 -21.28 -21.31 2.31
N ALA A 6 -21.07 -21.83 3.52
CA ALA A 6 -20.35 -23.09 3.75
C ALA A 6 -21.03 -24.31 3.10
N ARG A 7 -22.36 -24.28 2.95
CA ARG A 7 -23.14 -25.35 2.32
C ARG A 7 -23.43 -25.11 0.83
N GLY A 8 -22.80 -24.11 0.20
CA GLY A 8 -22.96 -23.80 -1.23
C GLY A 8 -24.31 -23.18 -1.62
N SER A 9 -25.13 -22.73 -0.67
CA SER A 9 -26.45 -22.15 -0.94
C SER A 9 -26.43 -20.64 -1.24
N MET A 10 -25.26 -20.06 -1.51
CA MET A 10 -25.08 -18.63 -1.80
C MET A 10 -24.16 -18.48 -3.01
N LYS A 11 -24.55 -17.65 -3.97
CA LYS A 11 -23.66 -17.23 -5.07
C LYS A 11 -22.57 -16.31 -4.52
N ARG A 12 -21.31 -16.62 -4.82
CA ARG A 12 -20.16 -15.78 -4.50
C ARG A 12 -19.62 -15.14 -5.77
N LEU A 13 -19.10 -13.92 -5.63
CA LEU A 13 -18.40 -13.21 -6.72
C LEU A 13 -16.89 -13.44 -6.69
N VAL A 14 -16.36 -13.77 -5.51
CA VAL A 14 -14.94 -14.04 -5.26
C VAL A 14 -14.77 -15.28 -4.40
N THR A 15 -13.63 -15.93 -4.55
CA THR A 15 -13.18 -17.08 -3.78
C THR A 15 -12.80 -16.70 -2.35
N GLU A 16 -12.68 -17.68 -1.47
CA GLU A 16 -12.11 -17.47 -0.13
C GLU A 16 -10.63 -17.08 -0.19
N GLU A 17 -9.89 -17.57 -1.19
CA GLU A 17 -8.47 -17.29 -1.37
C GLU A 17 -8.24 -15.81 -1.72
N GLU A 18 -9.03 -15.26 -2.64
CA GLU A 18 -8.97 -13.83 -2.99
C GLU A 18 -9.27 -12.93 -1.77
N VAL A 19 -10.24 -13.34 -0.93
CA VAL A 19 -10.55 -12.62 0.32
C VAL A 19 -9.37 -12.66 1.28
N ARG A 20 -8.74 -13.83 1.47
CA ARG A 20 -7.58 -13.98 2.36
C ARG A 20 -6.38 -13.16 1.87
N ALA A 21 -6.10 -13.18 0.57
CA ALA A 21 -5.03 -12.39 -0.02
C ALA A 21 -5.24 -10.88 0.20
N ALA A 22 -6.49 -10.40 0.05
CA ALA A 22 -6.85 -8.99 0.22
C ALA A 22 -6.73 -8.48 1.67
N VAL A 23 -6.60 -9.36 2.68
CA VAL A 23 -6.38 -8.94 4.08
C VAL A 23 -5.01 -8.27 4.23
N THR A 24 -3.99 -8.76 3.52
CA THR A 24 -2.61 -8.28 3.63
C THR A 24 -2.13 -7.56 2.39
N THR A 25 -2.73 -7.84 1.23
CA THR A 25 -2.28 -7.32 -0.06
C THR A 25 -3.18 -6.18 -0.52
N PRO A 26 -2.65 -4.97 -0.75
CA PRO A 26 -3.46 -3.87 -1.26
C PRO A 26 -3.83 -4.09 -2.74
N PRO A 27 -4.94 -3.49 -3.23
CA PRO A 27 -5.27 -3.49 -4.65
C PRO A 27 -4.19 -2.75 -5.45
N GLU A 28 -3.89 -3.23 -6.65
CA GLU A 28 -2.71 -2.80 -7.43
C GLU A 28 -2.94 -1.54 -8.28
N ASP A 29 -4.18 -1.17 -8.53
CA ASP A 29 -4.61 -0.18 -9.53
C ASP A 29 -5.04 1.16 -8.91
N THR A 30 -4.80 1.35 -7.62
CA THR A 30 -5.08 2.60 -6.90
C THR A 30 -3.90 3.02 -6.04
N ARG A 31 -3.96 4.23 -5.48
CA ARG A 31 -3.00 4.73 -4.47
C ARG A 31 -2.88 3.84 -3.22
N ALA A 32 -3.88 2.98 -2.96
CA ALA A 32 -3.81 2.04 -1.85
C ALA A 32 -2.64 1.05 -2.01
N TYR A 33 -2.22 0.77 -3.25
CA TYR A 33 -1.01 -0.01 -3.53
C TYR A 33 0.21 0.61 -2.85
N PHE A 34 0.53 1.88 -3.18
CA PHE A 34 1.66 2.58 -2.59
C PHE A 34 1.61 2.58 -1.07
N ARG A 35 0.47 2.97 -0.47
CA ARG A 35 0.33 3.04 0.98
C ARG A 35 0.51 1.68 1.65
N GLY A 36 -0.15 0.64 1.14
CA GLY A 36 -0.07 -0.71 1.69
C GLY A 36 1.35 -1.28 1.59
N ARG A 37 2.02 -1.12 0.44
CA ARG A 37 3.41 -1.57 0.26
C ARG A 37 4.40 -0.79 1.14
N CYS A 38 4.17 0.50 1.38
CA CYS A 38 5.00 1.28 2.32
C CYS A 38 4.86 0.77 3.75
N LEU A 39 3.63 0.51 4.22
CA LEU A 39 3.37 -0.06 5.55
C LEU A 39 3.94 -1.47 5.71
N GLU A 40 3.87 -2.29 4.66
CA GLU A 40 4.43 -3.65 4.65
C GLU A 40 5.97 -3.63 4.70
N ARG A 41 6.61 -2.79 3.87
CA ARG A 41 8.06 -2.84 3.63
C ARG A 41 8.88 -1.97 4.56
N TYR A 42 8.31 -0.89 5.08
CA TYR A 42 8.98 0.10 5.94
C TYR A 42 8.19 0.40 7.22
N PRO A 43 7.72 -0.62 7.97
CA PRO A 43 6.83 -0.39 9.11
C PRO A 43 7.47 0.45 10.21
N ALA A 44 8.80 0.40 10.37
CA ALA A 44 9.50 1.15 11.41
C ALA A 44 9.67 2.64 11.05
N GLU A 45 9.69 2.95 9.75
CA GLU A 45 9.91 4.30 9.24
C GLU A 45 8.60 5.01 8.88
N VAL A 46 7.46 4.33 8.81
CA VAL A 46 6.16 5.00 8.60
C VAL A 46 5.60 5.48 9.94
N ALA A 47 5.71 6.78 10.19
CA ALA A 47 5.17 7.41 11.40
C ALA A 47 3.63 7.49 11.37
N ALA A 48 3.05 7.73 10.19
CA ALA A 48 1.60 7.77 9.99
C ALA A 48 1.21 7.57 8.53
N ALA A 49 -0.02 7.10 8.29
CA ALA A 49 -0.59 7.00 6.95
C ALA A 49 -2.07 7.38 6.94
N SER A 50 -2.50 8.12 5.91
CA SER A 50 -3.88 8.55 5.66
C SER A 50 -4.28 8.22 4.20
N TRP A 51 -5.46 8.66 3.74
CA TRP A 51 -5.85 8.54 2.33
C TRP A 51 -5.04 9.43 1.40
N ASP A 52 -4.63 10.59 1.89
CA ASP A 52 -3.97 11.65 1.13
C ASP A 52 -2.46 11.74 1.39
N SER A 53 -1.90 10.91 2.28
CA SER A 53 -0.45 10.90 2.53
C SER A 53 0.09 9.66 3.22
N VAL A 54 1.40 9.47 3.07
CA VAL A 54 2.24 8.62 3.92
C VAL A 54 3.34 9.50 4.53
N ILE A 55 3.53 9.43 5.84
CA ILE A 55 4.51 10.23 6.58
C ILE A 55 5.62 9.31 7.07
N PHE A 56 6.85 9.63 6.70
CA PHE A 56 8.05 8.88 7.07
C PHE A 56 8.87 9.60 8.14
N ASP A 57 9.34 8.84 9.13
CA ASP A 57 10.45 9.20 10.01
C ASP A 57 11.73 8.52 9.50
N LEU A 58 12.70 9.31 9.05
CA LEU A 58 13.95 8.83 8.47
C LEU A 58 15.17 9.13 9.36
N GLY A 59 14.94 9.49 10.62
CA GLY A 59 16.00 9.92 11.55
C GLY A 59 16.64 11.26 11.18
N ARG A 60 15.89 12.12 10.46
CA ARG A 60 16.26 13.53 10.17
C ARG A 60 15.57 14.45 11.18
N GLU A 61 15.92 15.74 11.19
CA GLU A 61 15.26 16.73 12.07
C GLU A 61 13.73 16.85 11.85
N SER A 62 13.24 16.51 10.66
CA SER A 62 11.82 16.62 10.31
C SER A 62 11.27 15.36 9.63
N LEU A 63 9.99 15.10 9.89
CA LEU A 63 9.22 14.05 9.20
C LEU A 63 9.00 14.42 7.74
N VAL A 64 9.04 13.42 6.85
CA VAL A 64 8.83 13.60 5.42
C VAL A 64 7.42 13.15 5.04
N ARG A 65 6.60 14.07 4.54
CA ARG A 65 5.25 13.76 4.05
C ARG A 65 5.27 13.55 2.54
N ILE A 66 4.83 12.38 2.10
CA ILE A 66 4.59 12.05 0.69
C ILE A 66 3.08 12.16 0.41
N PRO A 67 2.62 13.14 -0.41
CA PRO A 67 1.22 13.27 -0.77
C PRO A 67 0.74 12.15 -1.70
N THR A 68 -0.48 11.64 -1.48
CA THR A 68 -1.18 10.64 -2.32
C THR A 68 -2.57 11.14 -2.73
N LEU A 69 -2.64 12.38 -3.22
CA LEU A 69 -3.91 13.08 -3.51
C LEU A 69 -4.71 12.42 -4.63
N GLU A 70 -4.03 11.99 -5.68
CA GLU A 70 -4.65 11.37 -6.87
C GLU A 70 -4.98 9.89 -6.64
N PRO A 71 -6.27 9.48 -6.62
CA PRO A 71 -6.66 8.09 -6.32
C PRO A 71 -6.07 7.04 -7.27
N LEU A 72 -5.82 7.43 -8.52
CA LEU A 72 -5.30 6.57 -9.60
C LEU A 72 -3.79 6.73 -9.84
N ARG A 73 -3.08 7.48 -9.01
CA ARG A 73 -1.60 7.48 -8.98
C ARG A 73 -1.10 6.65 -7.80
N GLY A 74 0.18 6.27 -7.82
CA GLY A 74 0.72 5.37 -6.79
C GLY A 74 0.26 3.92 -6.92
N THR A 75 -0.23 3.54 -8.10
CA THR A 75 -0.55 2.15 -8.47
C THR A 75 0.73 1.34 -8.69
N ARG A 76 0.61 0.01 -8.79
CA ARG A 76 1.73 -0.88 -9.12
C ARG A 76 2.43 -0.48 -10.42
N GLN A 77 1.67 -0.06 -11.43
CA GLN A 77 2.24 0.42 -12.69
C GLN A 77 3.11 1.67 -12.48
N HIS A 78 2.69 2.60 -11.61
CA HIS A 78 3.41 3.84 -11.36
C HIS A 78 4.66 3.66 -10.51
N VAL A 79 4.56 2.90 -9.41
CA VAL A 79 5.58 2.88 -8.35
C VAL A 79 6.08 1.48 -8.00
N GLY A 80 5.57 0.42 -8.63
CA GLY A 80 5.96 -0.97 -8.32
C GLY A 80 7.45 -1.21 -8.49
N LYS A 81 8.01 -0.85 -9.65
CA LYS A 81 9.46 -0.96 -9.92
C LYS A 81 10.30 -0.12 -8.95
N LEU A 82 9.81 1.07 -8.59
CA LEU A 82 10.50 1.97 -7.67
C LEU A 82 10.55 1.37 -6.26
N LEU A 83 9.41 0.86 -5.78
CA LEU A 83 9.32 0.14 -4.52
C LEU A 83 10.25 -1.08 -4.53
N ASP A 84 10.24 -1.88 -5.60
CA ASP A 84 11.08 -3.07 -5.73
C ASP A 84 12.58 -2.75 -5.66
N ALA A 85 13.01 -1.66 -6.30
CA ALA A 85 14.40 -1.19 -6.29
C ALA A 85 14.83 -0.53 -4.97
N SER A 86 13.90 0.01 -4.18
CA SER A 86 14.19 0.70 -2.93
C SER A 86 14.27 -0.30 -1.78
N ARG A 87 15.46 -0.48 -1.18
CA ARG A 87 15.65 -1.37 -0.02
C ARG A 87 15.28 -0.68 1.29
N THR A 88 15.34 0.65 1.31
CA THR A 88 15.04 1.46 2.50
C THR A 88 13.99 2.53 2.21
N ALA A 89 13.29 2.98 3.24
CA ALA A 89 12.36 4.10 3.13
C ALA A 89 13.06 5.38 2.64
N ARG A 90 14.33 5.57 3.03
CA ARG A 90 15.16 6.70 2.60
C ARG A 90 15.40 6.67 1.09
N GLU A 91 15.78 5.53 0.54
CA GLU A 91 15.97 5.37 -0.92
C GLU A 91 14.69 5.67 -1.69
N LEU A 92 13.55 5.15 -1.21
CA LEU A 92 12.24 5.40 -1.81
C LEU A 92 11.91 6.91 -1.82
N VAL A 93 12.01 7.55 -0.66
CA VAL A 93 11.69 8.98 -0.51
C VAL A 93 12.59 9.82 -1.39
N GLU A 94 13.90 9.58 -1.37
CA GLU A 94 14.84 10.32 -2.21
C GLU A 94 14.58 10.12 -3.72
N ALA A 95 14.10 8.96 -4.14
CA ALA A 95 13.74 8.73 -5.53
C ALA A 95 12.44 9.45 -5.93
N LEU A 96 11.47 9.56 -5.02
CA LEU A 96 10.20 10.27 -5.24
C LEU A 96 10.35 11.79 -5.24
N THR A 97 11.30 12.34 -4.50
CA THR A 97 11.51 13.80 -4.41
C THR A 97 12.50 14.34 -5.44
N ARG A 98 13.20 13.45 -6.16
CA ARG A 98 14.12 13.84 -7.26
C ARG A 98 13.41 14.06 -8.60
N SER A 99 12.16 13.60 -8.73
CA SER A 99 11.29 13.76 -9.89
C SER A 99 10.34 14.93 -9.75
#